data_AF-A0A7J2RI47-F1
#
_entry.id   AF-A0A7J2RI47-F1
#
_cell.length_a   1.000
_cell.length_b   1.000
_cell.length_c   1.000
_cell.angle_alpha   90.00
_cell.angle_beta   90.00
_cell.angle_gamma   90.00
#
_symmetry.space_group_name_H-M   'P 1'
#
loop_
_entity.id
_entity.type
_entity.pdbx_description
1 polymer ?
#
loop_
_entity_poly.entity_id
_entity_poly.type
_entity_poly.pdbx_seq_one_letter_code
_entity_poly.pdbx_strand_id
1 'polypeptide(L)' 'MEEIEYQDYEWANDWKAIVEIFDIIDNLKFLFNQLDVSYLREYQQKILILNLEKYACSLQNYIIEKYSKD' A
#
# COMPACT_ATOMS: atom_id res chain seq x y z
N MET A 1 26.66 13.33 -9.44
CA MET A 1 26.88 11.90 -9.17
C MET A 1 26.28 11.53 -7.83
N GLU A 2 26.62 12.24 -6.75
CA GLU A 2 25.99 12.08 -5.41
C GLU A 2 24.47 12.32 -5.39
N GLU A 3 23.95 13.32 -6.11
CA GLU A 3 22.49 13.60 -6.12
C GLU A 3 21.65 12.49 -6.75
N ILE A 4 22.16 11.84 -7.81
CA ILE A 4 21.46 10.75 -8.50
C ILE A 4 21.44 9.50 -7.61
N GLU A 5 22.56 9.17 -6.98
CA GLU A 5 22.64 8.04 -6.03
C GLU A 5 21.75 8.26 -4.80
N TYR A 6 21.62 9.49 -4.33
CA TYR A 6 20.73 9.84 -3.23
C TYR A 6 19.25 9.70 -3.62
N GLN A 7 18.86 10.14 -4.82
CA GLN A 7 17.50 10.01 -5.34
C GLN A 7 17.11 8.54 -5.57
N ASP A 8 18.02 7.72 -6.11
CA ASP A 8 17.81 6.27 -6.27
C ASP A 8 17.59 5.58 -4.92
N TYR A 9 18.35 5.99 -3.89
CA TYR A 9 18.19 5.48 -2.54
C TYR A 9 16.83 5.86 -1.92
N GLU A 10 16.40 7.12 -2.06
CA GLU A 10 15.09 7.54 -1.57
C GLU A 10 13.96 6.82 -2.32
N TRP A 11 14.06 6.69 -3.64
CA TRP A 11 13.08 5.95 -4.45
C TRP A 11 12.96 4.49 -3.99
N ALA A 12 14.09 3.81 -3.76
CA ALA A 12 14.09 2.44 -3.29
C ALA A 12 13.42 2.29 -1.92
N ASN A 13 13.63 3.25 -1.02
CA ASN A 13 12.99 3.26 0.30
C ASN A 13 11.48 3.51 0.22
N ASP A 14 11.06 4.52 -0.55
CA ASP A 14 9.64 4.84 -0.75
C ASP A 14 8.92 3.65 -1.42
N TRP A 15 9.56 3.01 -2.41
CA TRP A 15 9.01 1.83 -3.07
C TRP A 15 8.90 0.63 -2.13
N LYS A 16 9.92 0.40 -1.29
CA LYS A 16 9.88 -0.64 -0.26
C LYS A 16 8.71 -0.44 0.69
N ALA A 17 8.46 0.79 1.13
CA ALA A 17 7.32 1.10 1.99
C ALA A 17 5.97 0.80 1.30
N ILE A 18 5.82 1.09 0.01
CA ILE A 18 4.61 0.73 -0.76
C ILE A 18 4.39 -0.78 -0.80
N VAL A 19 5.45 -1.55 -1.07
CA VAL A 19 5.38 -3.02 -1.08
C VAL A 19 4.94 -3.54 0.31
N GLU A 20 5.55 -3.04 1.38
CA GLU A 20 5.19 -3.42 2.75
C GLU A 20 3.72 -3.09 3.08
N ILE A 21 3.19 -1.96 2.60
CA ILE A 21 1.77 -1.61 2.77
C ILE A 21 0.86 -2.65 2.10
N PHE A 22 1.15 -3.03 0.85
CA PHE A 22 0.36 -4.04 0.14
C PHE A 22 0.44 -5.42 0.82
N ASP A 23 1.62 -5.83 1.27
CA ASP A 23 1.82 -7.08 2.01
C ASP A 23 0.98 -7.10 3.30
N ILE A 24 0.92 -5.98 4.03
CA ILE A 24 0.08 -5.84 5.23
C ILE A 24 -1.41 -5.91 4.87
N ILE A 25 -1.84 -5.28 3.78
CA ILE A 25 -3.23 -5.36 3.31
C ILE A 25 -3.60 -6.80 2.98
N ASP A 26 -2.74 -7.55 2.31
CA ASP A 26 -2.98 -8.96 1.99
C ASP A 26 -3.01 -9.85 3.24
N ASN A 27 -2.13 -9.58 4.22
CA ASN A 27 -2.21 -10.25 5.51
C ASN A 27 -3.51 -9.92 6.26
N LEU A 28 -3.98 -8.68 6.22
CA LEU A 28 -5.27 -8.28 6.80
C LEU A 28 -6.44 -9.04 6.16
N LYS A 29 -6.45 -9.20 4.83
CA LYS A 29 -7.46 -10.02 4.13
C LYS A 29 -7.43 -11.46 4.63
N PHE A 30 -6.24 -12.05 4.74
CA PHE A 30 -6.06 -13.41 5.26
C PHE A 30 -6.62 -13.55 6.68
N LEU A 31 -6.28 -12.63 7.58
CA LEU A 31 -6.75 -12.63 8.96
C LEU A 31 -8.27 -12.43 9.05
N PHE A 32 -8.87 -11.53 8.25
CA PHE A 32 -10.32 -11.35 8.24
C PHE A 32 -11.07 -12.60 7.79
N ASN A 33 -10.54 -13.35 6.81
CA ASN A 33 -11.15 -14.60 6.35
C ASN A 33 -11.15 -15.72 7.41
N GLN A 34 -10.38 -15.58 8.50
CA GLN A 34 -10.35 -16.55 9.60
C GLN A 34 -11.39 -16.27 10.68
N LEU A 35 -12.04 -15.10 10.66
CA LEU A 35 -12.97 -14.68 11.68
C LEU A 35 -14.41 -15.06 11.28
N ASP A 36 -15.09 -15.80 12.16
CA ASP A 36 -16.53 -16.02 12.05
C ASP A 36 -17.27 -14.77 12.55
N VAL A 37 -17.85 -14.00 11.63
CA VAL A 37 -18.50 -12.72 11.92
C VAL A 37 -19.85 -12.62 11.21
N SER A 38 -20.71 -11.72 11.69
CA SER A 38 -21.98 -11.46 11.02
C SER A 38 -21.79 -10.88 9.61
N TYR A 39 -22.79 -11.07 8.75
CA TYR A 39 -22.79 -10.54 7.38
C TYR A 39 -22.45 -9.03 7.30
N LEU A 40 -22.98 -8.23 8.23
CA LEU A 40 -22.68 -6.79 8.27
C LEU A 40 -21.20 -6.53 8.56
N ARG A 41 -20.58 -7.32 9.44
CA ARG A 41 -19.15 -7.22 9.76
C ARG A 41 -18.29 -7.64 8.56
N GLU A 42 -18.65 -8.71 7.88
CA GLU A 42 -17.98 -9.16 6.66
C GLU A 42 -18.00 -8.06 5.58
N TYR A 43 -19.16 -7.42 5.39
CA TYR A 43 -19.29 -6.30 4.45
C TYR A 43 -18.43 -5.10 4.84
N GLN A 44 -18.40 -4.75 6.14
CA GLN A 44 -17.54 -3.69 6.67
C GLN A 44 -16.05 -3.99 6.46
N GLN A 45 -15.61 -5.24 6.66
CA GLN A 45 -14.24 -5.68 6.39
C GLN A 45 -13.89 -5.51 4.91
N LYS A 46 -14.79 -5.90 3.99
CA LYS A 46 -14.57 -5.73 2.53
C LYS A 46 -14.44 -4.25 2.14
N ILE A 47 -15.27 -3.37 2.70
CA ILE A 47 -15.15 -1.91 2.46
C ILE A 47 -13.82 -1.38 2.98
N LEU A 48 -13.41 -1.79 4.18
CA LEU A 48 -12.14 -1.36 4.78
C LEU A 48 -10.97 -1.74 3.88
N ILE A 49 -10.89 -3.00 3.43
CA ILE A 49 -9.85 -3.47 2.52
C ILE A 49 -9.83 -2.64 1.23
N LEU A 50 -11.00 -2.46 0.60
CA LEU A 50 -11.09 -1.68 -0.64
C LEU A 50 -10.57 -0.24 -0.47
N ASN A 51 -10.88 0.40 0.66
CA ASN A 51 -10.41 1.76 0.92
C ASN A 51 -8.90 1.81 1.16
N LEU A 52 -8.34 0.82 1.86
CA LEU A 52 -6.90 0.71 2.07
C LEU A 52 -6.16 0.50 0.75
N GLU A 53 -6.64 -0.40 -0.11
CA GLU A 53 -6.06 -0.65 -1.44
C GLU A 53 -6.10 0.62 -2.31
N LYS A 54 -7.25 1.32 -2.35
CA LYS A 54 -7.36 2.59 -3.08
C LYS A 54 -6.35 3.62 -2.61
N TYR A 55 -6.16 3.72 -1.30
CA TYR A 55 -5.20 4.66 -0.73
C TYR A 55 -3.75 4.27 -1.02
N ALA A 56 -3.41 2.98 -0.90
CA ALA A 56 -2.08 2.46 -1.25
C ALA A 56 -1.76 2.71 -2.73
N CYS A 57 -2.70 2.47 -3.66
CA CYS A 57 -2.55 2.83 -5.07
C CYS A 57 -2.36 4.34 -5.27
N SER A 58 -3.09 5.18 -4.52
CA SER A 58 -2.89 6.63 -4.58
C SER A 58 -1.49 7.04 -4.13
N LEU A 59 -0.93 6.41 -3.10
CA LEU A 59 0.44 6.65 -2.64
C LEU A 59 1.47 6.18 -3.65
N GLN A 60 1.25 5.01 -4.26
CA GLN A 60 2.08 4.50 -5.34
C GLN A 60 2.16 5.49 -6.50
N ASN A 61 1.02 6.02 -6.94
CA ASN A 61 0.97 7.03 -8.00
C ASN A 61 1.71 8.31 -7.60
N TYR A 62 1.51 8.77 -6.37
CA TYR A 62 2.23 9.93 -5.83
C TYR A 62 3.75 9.72 -5.84
N ILE A 63 4.25 8.55 -5.44
CA ILE A 63 5.68 8.22 -5.47
C ILE A 63 6.19 8.18 -6.91
N ILE A 64 5.45 7.54 -7.83
CA ILE A 64 5.82 7.56 -9.25
C ILE A 64 5.94 9.01 -9.75
N GLU A 65 4.95 9.86 -9.47
CA GLU A 65 4.98 11.27 -9.87
C GLU A 65 6.13 12.06 -9.22
N LYS A 66 6.47 11.77 -7.96
CA LYS A 66 7.58 12.41 -7.22
C LYS A 66 8.92 12.21 -7.95
N TYR A 67 9.14 11.02 -8.52
CA TYR A 67 10.40 10.67 -9.18
C TYR A 67 10.34 10.68 -10.72
N SER A 68 9.16 10.92 -11.31
CA SER A 68 9.00 11.04 -12.78
C SER A 68 9.15 12.47 -13.30
N LYS A 69 9.33 13.46 -12.41
CA LYS A 69 9.41 14.89 -12.77
C LYS A 69 10.82 15.37 -13.14
N ASP A 70 11.75 14.44 -13.34
CA ASP A 70 13.09 14.69 -13.86
C ASP A 70 13.24 14.17 -15.31
#